data_AF-A0A412ME84-F1
#
_entry.id   AF-A0A412ME84-F1
#
_cell.length_a   1.000
_cell.length_b   1.000
_cell.length_c   1.000
_cell.angle_alpha   90.00
_cell.angle_beta   90.00
_cell.angle_gamma   90.00
#
_symmetry.space_group_name_H-M   'P 1'
#
loop_
_entity.id
_entity.type
_entity.pdbx_description
1 polymer ?
#
loop_
_entity_poly.entity_id
_entity_poly.type
_entity_poly.pdbx_seq_one_letter_code
_entity_poly.pdbx_strand_id
1 'polypeptide(L)'
;MASKKNFSITTPRGSVFTEVTANGSVQARFEWNPSFARTKAENFSKAQEFVDSECLRYMNPLTPRRTGMMIKSATLGTVIGSGSIEYLTPYARRKYYEHKSKARWFEKMKASNKEAILKGAEQIAGR
;
A
#
# COMPACT_ATOMS: atom_id res chain seq x y z
N MET A 1 5.43 -12.19 13.19
CA MET A 1 4.36 -12.12 12.17
C MET A 1 4.13 -10.66 11.86
N ALA A 2 4.09 -10.29 10.59
CA ALA A 2 3.81 -8.91 10.18
C ALA A 2 2.42 -8.46 10.67
N SER A 3 2.27 -7.18 11.00
CA SER A 3 0.97 -6.55 11.31
C SER A 3 0.56 -5.61 10.19
N LYS A 4 -0.71 -5.21 10.16
CA LYS A 4 -1.12 -4.12 9.27
C LYS A 4 -0.30 -2.85 9.56
N LYS A 5 0.01 -2.12 8.50
CA LYS A 5 0.79 -0.89 8.58
C LYS A 5 -0.06 0.24 9.17
N ASN A 6 0.44 0.85 10.25
CA ASN A 6 -0.20 2.02 10.85
C ASN A 6 0.30 3.30 10.16
N PHE A 7 -0.63 4.08 9.61
CA PHE A 7 -0.34 5.36 8.98
C PHE A 7 -0.65 6.50 9.96
N SER A 8 0.39 7.17 10.46
CA SER A 8 0.23 8.39 11.28
C SER A 8 0.43 9.64 10.43
N ILE A 9 -0.61 10.45 10.29
CA ILE A 9 -0.57 11.72 9.54
C ILE A 9 -0.64 12.88 10.53
N THR A 10 0.41 13.69 10.60
CA THR A 10 0.46 14.91 11.40
C THR A 10 0.17 16.12 10.53
N THR A 11 -0.97 16.78 10.74
CA THR A 11 -1.29 18.04 10.06
C THR A 11 -0.66 19.23 10.81
N PRO A 12 -0.05 20.20 10.10
CA PRO A 12 0.48 21.40 10.74
C PRO A 12 -0.66 22.28 11.29
N ARG A 13 -0.34 23.19 12.23
CA ARG A 13 -1.30 24.16 12.75
C ARG A 13 -1.75 25.10 11.62
N GLY A 14 -3.03 25.45 11.60
CA GLY A 14 -3.61 26.39 10.63
C GLY A 14 -3.03 27.80 10.76
N SER A 15 -3.32 28.66 9.78
CA SER A 15 -2.92 30.08 9.78
C SER A 15 -4.15 30.99 9.82
N VAL A 16 -4.06 32.10 10.54
CA VAL A 16 -5.10 33.13 10.61
C VAL A 16 -4.48 34.44 10.14
N PHE A 17 -5.11 35.08 9.16
CA PHE A 17 -4.76 36.40 8.66
C PHE A 17 -5.87 37.36 9.05
N THR A 18 -5.52 38.47 9.67
CA THR A 18 -6.46 39.55 9.97
C THR A 18 -5.92 40.81 9.32
N GLU A 19 -6.71 41.43 8.44
CA GLU A 19 -6.38 42.71 7.81
C GLU A 19 -7.40 43.76 8.27
N VAL A 20 -6.92 44.94 8.65
CA VAL A 20 -7.78 46.06 9.05
C VAL A 20 -7.88 47.03 7.87
N THR A 21 -9.07 47.13 7.28
CA THR A 21 -9.37 48.05 6.18
C THR A 21 -10.06 49.32 6.74
N ALA A 22 -10.08 50.40 5.96
CA ALA A 22 -10.68 51.69 6.35
C ALA A 22 -12.15 51.61 6.84
N ASN A 23 -12.89 50.55 6.46
CA ASN A 23 -14.30 50.34 6.81
C ASN A 23 -14.54 49.17 7.79
N GLY A 24 -13.49 48.55 8.35
CA GLY A 24 -13.61 47.44 9.30
C GLY A 24 -12.48 46.40 9.20
N SER A 25 -12.50 45.39 10.07
CA SER A 25 -11.53 44.28 10.06
C SER A 25 -12.05 43.07 9.29
N VAL A 26 -11.22 42.52 8.40
CA VAL A 26 -11.46 41.25 7.70
C VAL A 26 -10.54 40.18 8.31
N GLN A 27 -11.11 39.04 8.70
CA GLN A 27 -10.36 37.88 9.18
C GLN A 27 -10.54 36.70 8.21
N ALA A 28 -9.42 36.16 7.73
CA ALA A 28 -9.33 34.91 6.98
C ALA A 28 -8.62 33.84 7.82
N ARG A 29 -9.13 32.61 7.79
CA ARG A 29 -8.63 31.49 8.59
C ARG A 29 -8.46 30.27 7.70
N PHE A 30 -7.25 29.73 7.67
CA PHE A 30 -6.90 28.49 6.99
C PHE A 30 -6.68 27.40 8.05
N GLU A 31 -7.67 26.53 8.22
CA GLU A 31 -7.59 25.37 9.12
C GLU A 31 -7.64 24.07 8.32
N TRP A 32 -6.89 23.06 8.76
CA TRP A 32 -7.05 21.71 8.23
C TRP A 32 -8.41 21.16 8.66
N ASN A 33 -9.07 20.44 7.75
CA ASN A 33 -10.25 19.68 8.14
C ASN A 33 -9.87 18.70 9.27
N PRO A 34 -10.50 18.74 10.45
CA PRO A 34 -10.14 17.89 11.59
C PRO A 34 -10.19 16.39 11.27
N SER A 35 -11.04 15.98 10.31
CA SER A 35 -11.14 14.60 9.87
C SER A 35 -10.08 14.19 8.84
N PHE A 36 -9.30 15.14 8.29
CA PHE A 36 -8.36 14.90 7.20
C PHE A 36 -7.35 13.79 7.53
N ALA A 37 -6.68 13.88 8.68
CA ALA A 37 -5.65 12.93 9.08
C ALA A 37 -6.21 11.51 9.18
N ARG A 38 -7.38 11.35 9.82
CA ARG A 38 -8.06 10.04 9.96
C ARG A 38 -8.47 9.49 8.60
N THR A 39 -9.22 10.27 7.82
CA THR A 39 -9.72 9.83 6.50
C THR A 39 -8.56 9.44 5.59
N LYS A 40 -7.49 10.24 5.57
CA LYS A 40 -6.34 9.97 4.70
C LYS A 40 -5.54 8.76 5.17
N ALA A 41 -5.40 8.55 6.48
CA ALA A 41 -4.77 7.34 7.02
C ALA A 41 -5.56 6.07 6.67
N GLU A 42 -6.89 6.12 6.76
CA GLU A 42 -7.77 5.01 6.34
C GLU A 42 -7.63 4.71 4.85
N ASN A 43 -7.58 5.73 4.00
CA ASN A 43 -7.46 5.55 2.55
C ASN A 43 -6.07 5.00 2.17
N PHE A 44 -5.01 5.40 2.86
CA PHE A 44 -3.68 4.77 2.69
C PHE A 44 -3.64 3.34 3.19
N SER A 45 -4.33 3.02 4.28
CA SER A 45 -4.47 1.63 4.75
C SER A 45 -5.14 0.76 3.70
N LYS A 46 -6.28 1.21 3.14
CA LYS A 46 -6.98 0.52 2.05
C LYS A 46 -6.13 0.41 0.79
N ALA A 47 -5.37 1.44 0.44
CA ALA A 47 -4.46 1.41 -0.71
C ALA A 47 -3.34 0.38 -0.52
N GLN A 48 -2.78 0.27 0.69
CA GLN A 48 -1.78 -0.76 1.01
C GLN A 48 -2.37 -2.17 0.93
N GLU A 49 -3.58 -2.38 1.45
CA GLU A 49 -4.29 -3.67 1.33
C GLU A 49 -4.52 -4.05 -0.13
N PHE A 50 -4.93 -3.08 -0.96
CA PHE A 50 -5.07 -3.28 -2.40
C PHE A 50 -3.75 -3.70 -3.05
N VAL A 51 -2.66 -2.95 -2.81
CA VAL A 51 -1.34 -3.26 -3.37
C VAL A 51 -0.90 -4.67 -3.00
N ASP A 52 -1.03 -5.06 -1.72
CA ASP A 52 -0.63 -6.39 -1.25
C ASP A 52 -1.48 -7.50 -1.92
N SER A 53 -2.80 -7.28 -2.03
CA SER A 53 -3.71 -8.24 -2.67
C SER A 53 -3.41 -8.41 -4.17
N GLU A 54 -3.11 -7.32 -4.87
CA GLU A 54 -2.79 -7.34 -6.29
C GLU A 54 -1.43 -7.99 -6.54
N CYS A 55 -0.45 -7.74 -5.67
CA CYS A 55 0.84 -8.42 -5.73
C CYS A 55 0.64 -9.94 -5.64
N LEU A 56 -0.16 -10.42 -4.67
CA LEU A 56 -0.48 -11.84 -4.54
C LEU A 56 -1.22 -12.38 -5.78
N ARG A 57 -2.20 -11.63 -6.30
CA ARG A 57 -2.98 -12.01 -7.47
C ARG A 57 -2.11 -12.17 -8.71
N TYR A 58 -1.26 -11.19 -9.01
CA TYR A 58 -0.39 -11.22 -10.19
C TYR A 58 0.82 -12.14 -10.05
N MET A 59 1.29 -12.41 -8.83
CA MET A 59 2.32 -13.42 -8.61
C MET A 59 1.83 -14.85 -8.84
N ASN A 60 0.54 -15.13 -8.63
CA ASN A 60 -0.04 -16.46 -8.74
C ASN A 60 0.31 -17.19 -10.07
N PRO A 61 0.11 -16.61 -11.28
CA PRO A 61 0.50 -17.26 -12.53
C PRO A 61 2.02 -17.43 -12.71
N LEU A 62 2.82 -16.54 -12.12
CA LEU A 62 4.28 -16.50 -12.25
C LEU A 62 5.01 -17.45 -11.28
N THR A 63 4.36 -17.76 -10.15
CA THR A 63 4.91 -18.59 -9.09
C THR A 63 5.06 -20.05 -9.59
N PRO A 64 6.24 -20.68 -9.43
CA PRO A 64 6.42 -22.08 -9.79
C PRO A 64 5.37 -23.01 -9.16
N ARG A 65 4.66 -23.78 -10.00
CA ARG A 65 3.64 -24.73 -9.56
C ARG A 65 4.17 -26.16 -9.65
N ARG A 66 4.15 -26.85 -8.50
CA ARG A 66 4.27 -28.31 -8.40
C ARG A 66 3.04 -28.90 -7.71
N THR A 67 2.75 -28.43 -6.50
CA THR A 67 1.57 -28.84 -5.69
C THR A 67 0.64 -27.68 -5.34
N GLY A 68 1.00 -26.44 -5.72
CA GLY A 68 0.28 -25.21 -5.33
C GLY A 68 0.60 -24.70 -3.92
N MET A 69 1.34 -25.47 -3.10
CA MET A 69 1.65 -25.10 -1.71
C MET A 69 2.41 -23.77 -1.59
N MET A 70 3.28 -23.43 -2.54
CA MET A 70 4.02 -22.16 -2.50
C MET A 70 3.11 -20.93 -2.62
N ILE A 71 2.04 -21.04 -3.39
CA ILE A 71 1.06 -19.96 -3.56
C ILE A 71 0.23 -19.82 -2.28
N LYS A 72 -0.25 -20.96 -1.76
CA LYS A 72 -0.99 -20.98 -0.48
C LYS A 72 -0.13 -20.43 0.67
N SER A 73 1.15 -20.79 0.70
CA SER A 73 2.14 -20.32 1.67
C SER A 73 2.31 -18.81 1.66
N ALA A 74 2.31 -18.18 0.48
CA ALA A 74 2.34 -16.72 0.36
C ALA A 74 1.08 -16.08 0.93
N THR A 75 -0.09 -16.62 0.58
CA THR A 75 -1.39 -16.13 1.06
C THR A 75 -1.56 -16.31 2.56
N LEU A 76 -1.09 -17.43 3.12
CA LEU A 76 -1.18 -17.74 4.55
C LEU A 76 -0.15 -16.97 5.39
N GLY A 77 1.04 -16.74 4.85
CA GLY A 77 2.09 -16.01 5.56
C GLY A 77 1.92 -14.50 5.52
N THR A 78 1.25 -13.98 4.49
CA THR A 78 1.12 -12.53 4.28
C THR A 78 -0.09 -11.97 5.01
N VAL A 79 0.15 -10.94 5.83
CA VAL A 79 -0.93 -10.09 6.35
C VAL A 79 -1.20 -8.99 5.32
N ILE A 80 -2.39 -9.00 4.74
CA ILE A 80 -2.82 -7.98 3.77
C ILE A 80 -2.85 -6.61 4.45
N GLY A 81 -2.15 -5.63 3.88
CA GLY A 81 -1.97 -4.29 4.41
C GLY A 81 -0.67 -4.10 5.21
N SER A 82 0.19 -5.13 5.30
CA SER A 82 1.50 -5.02 5.95
C SER A 82 2.56 -4.37 5.06
N GLY A 83 2.40 -4.43 3.74
CA GLY A 83 3.41 -4.00 2.77
C GLY A 83 4.57 -4.97 2.61
N SER A 84 4.48 -6.18 3.17
CA SER A 84 5.44 -7.26 2.98
C SER A 84 4.71 -8.54 2.55
N ILE A 85 5.40 -9.39 1.80
CA ILE A 85 4.89 -10.71 1.41
C ILE A 85 5.79 -11.77 2.00
N GLU A 86 5.23 -12.60 2.88
CA GLU A 86 5.95 -13.63 3.60
C GLU A 86 5.57 -15.02 3.08
N TYR A 87 6.56 -15.87 2.88
CA TYR A 87 6.37 -17.27 2.50
C TYR A 87 6.75 -18.17 3.69
N LEU A 88 5.84 -19.05 4.09
CA LEU A 88 6.02 -19.99 5.20
C LEU A 88 6.83 -21.25 4.82
N THR A 89 6.92 -21.55 3.53
CA THR A 89 7.57 -22.77 3.03
C THR A 89 9.09 -22.65 3.05
N PRO A 90 9.84 -23.63 3.61
CA PRO A 90 11.30 -23.53 3.78
C PRO A 90 12.05 -23.45 2.45
N TYR A 91 11.48 -23.99 1.37
CA TYR A 91 12.07 -23.94 0.04
C TYR A 91 11.79 -22.65 -0.74
N ALA A 92 11.01 -21.70 -0.20
CA ALA A 92 10.60 -20.49 -0.92
C ALA A 92 11.81 -19.67 -1.38
N ARG A 93 12.79 -19.45 -0.49
CA ARG A 93 14.03 -18.73 -0.82
C ARG A 93 14.77 -19.37 -1.99
N ARG A 94 15.06 -20.68 -1.89
CA ARG A 94 15.75 -21.43 -2.94
C ARG A 94 15.02 -21.34 -4.27
N LYS A 95 13.69 -21.54 -4.27
CA LYS A 95 12.87 -21.44 -5.48
C LYS A 95 12.85 -20.01 -6.03
N TYR A 96 12.87 -19.00 -5.18
CA TYR A 96 12.88 -17.62 -5.61
C TYR A 96 14.16 -17.26 -6.39
N TYR A 97 15.33 -17.71 -5.95
CA TYR A 97 16.60 -17.36 -6.59
C TYR A 97 17.05 -18.34 -7.69
N GLU A 98 16.86 -19.65 -7.49
CA GLU A 98 17.51 -20.69 -8.30
C GLU A 98 16.58 -21.36 -9.30
N HIS A 99 15.30 -20.99 -9.35
CA HIS A 99 14.38 -21.67 -10.25
C HIS A 99 14.67 -21.32 -11.72
N LYS A 100 15.16 -22.31 -12.47
CA LYS A 100 15.56 -22.23 -13.89
C LYS A 100 14.78 -21.23 -14.78
N SER A 101 13.44 -21.33 -14.84
CA SER A 101 12.62 -20.44 -15.69
C SER A 101 11.79 -19.39 -14.93
N LYS A 102 11.35 -19.72 -13.72
CA LYS A 102 10.39 -18.94 -12.94
C LYS A 102 10.99 -18.29 -11.68
N ALA A 103 12.31 -18.07 -11.62
CA ALA A 103 12.94 -17.31 -10.55
C ALA A 103 12.41 -15.86 -10.47
N ARG A 104 12.51 -15.26 -9.29
CA ARG A 104 12.21 -13.85 -8.99
C ARG A 104 10.84 -13.40 -9.49
N TRP A 105 9.82 -14.24 -9.29
CA TRP A 105 8.46 -13.97 -9.79
C TRP A 105 7.86 -12.68 -9.22
N PHE A 106 8.26 -12.23 -8.03
CA PHE A 106 7.87 -10.92 -7.48
C PHE A 106 8.43 -9.75 -8.31
N GLU A 107 9.69 -9.82 -8.74
CA GLU A 107 10.29 -8.78 -9.59
C GLU A 107 9.66 -8.78 -10.98
N LYS A 108 9.43 -9.97 -11.55
CA LYS A 108 8.73 -10.10 -12.84
C LYS A 108 7.31 -9.53 -12.77
N MET A 109 6.59 -9.82 -11.68
CA MET A 109 5.26 -9.27 -11.43
C MET A 109 5.29 -7.74 -11.42
N LYS A 110 6.22 -7.14 -10.66
CA LYS A 110 6.38 -5.68 -10.60
C LYS A 110 6.69 -5.11 -11.98
N ALA A 111 7.62 -5.70 -12.73
CA ALA A 111 8.00 -5.22 -14.04
C ALA A 111 6.81 -5.15 -15.01
N SER A 112 5.92 -6.14 -14.99
CA SER A 112 4.77 -6.21 -15.91
C SER A 112 3.50 -5.52 -15.40
N ASN A 113 3.31 -5.35 -14.09
CA ASN A 113 2.02 -4.91 -13.52
C ASN A 113 2.11 -3.65 -12.64
N LYS A 114 3.30 -3.06 -12.45
CA LYS A 114 3.47 -1.88 -11.60
C LYS A 114 2.47 -0.76 -11.92
N GLU A 115 2.23 -0.48 -13.20
CA GLU A 115 1.39 0.64 -13.63
C GLU A 115 -0.07 0.41 -13.27
N ALA A 116 -0.57 -0.81 -13.48
CA ALA A 116 -1.93 -1.19 -13.10
C ALA A 116 -2.13 -1.11 -11.57
N ILE A 117 -1.16 -1.61 -10.80
CA ILE A 117 -1.19 -1.59 -9.33
C ILE A 117 -1.17 -0.15 -8.81
N LEU A 118 -0.27 0.70 -9.36
CA LEU A 118 -0.17 2.11 -8.97
C LEU A 118 -1.46 2.86 -9.27
N LYS A 119 -2.03 2.69 -10.47
CA LYS A 119 -3.29 3.33 -10.85
C LYS A 119 -4.45 2.95 -9.92
N GLY A 120 -4.56 1.67 -9.56
CA GLY A 120 -5.59 1.22 -8.62
C GLY A 120 -5.37 1.76 -7.20
N ALA A 121 -4.12 1.78 -6.74
CA ALA A 121 -3.76 2.33 -5.43
C ALA A 121 -4.03 3.84 -5.34
N GLU A 122 -3.71 4.60 -6.40
CA GLU A 122 -3.99 6.04 -6.51
C GLU A 122 -5.48 6.35 -6.42
N GLN A 123 -6.32 5.56 -7.09
CA GLN A 123 -7.78 5.72 -7.02
C GLN A 123 -8.34 5.48 -5.62
N ILE A 124 -7.72 4.61 -4.83
CA ILE A 124 -8.15 4.31 -3.46
C ILE A 124 -7.60 5.36 -2.50
N ALA A 125 -6.32 5.71 -2.63
CA ALA A 125 -5.66 6.69 -1.79
C ALA A 125 -6.18 8.12 -2.01
N GLY A 126 -6.65 8.43 -3.22
CA GLY A 126 -7.18 9.73 -3.62
C GLY A 126 -8.63 9.99 -3.25
N ARG A 127 -9.39 8.95 -2.85
CA ARG A 127 -10.68 9.11 -2.18
C ARG A 127 -10.49 9.77 -0.81
#